data_AF-A0A1Y4RFG1-F1
#
_entry.id   AF-A0A1Y4RFG1-F1
#
_cell.length_a   1.000
_cell.length_b   1.000
_cell.length_c   1.000
_cell.angle_alpha   90.00
_cell.angle_beta   90.00
_cell.angle_gamma   90.00
#
_symmetry.space_group_name_H-M   'P 1'
#
loop_
_entity.id
_entity.type
_entity.pdbx_description
1 polymer ?
#
loop_
_entity_poly.entity_id
_entity_poly.type
_entity_poly.pdbx_seq_one_letter_code
_entity_poly.pdbx_strand_id
1 'polypeptide(L)'
;MKGSMTAAAVHRQYENSLRAFQRQISDATLRLRFGQEADVFFRACALGVWGRDGGSLSPRHVEYYNAIYTRGNPVPSILFWELCTAVAEYPGFKAPGFFARMRSCDKVSGTQLSRRFRELMTVLILLFASVDDCVSQEEADFARSCAAALDALCDRDGLEKDKDPTNVQDFVTSRPAPETPP
;
A
#
# COMPACT_ATOMS: atom_id res chain seq x y z
N MET A 1 11.52 -23.63 1.18
CA MET A 1 10.15 -23.05 1.20
C MET A 1 10.31 -21.59 1.63
N LYS A 2 10.06 -20.58 0.80
CA LYS A 2 8.76 -20.24 0.20
C LYS A 2 8.98 -19.77 -1.24
N GLY A 3 8.18 -20.30 -2.16
CA GLY A 3 8.10 -19.74 -3.51
C GLY A 3 7.49 -18.33 -3.43
N SER A 4 7.82 -17.53 -4.41
CA SER A 4 7.25 -16.22 -4.67
C SER A 4 5.74 -16.18 -4.51
N MET A 5 5.21 -15.13 -3.86
CA MET A 5 3.76 -14.93 -3.85
C MET A 5 3.25 -14.75 -5.29
N THR A 6 2.29 -15.57 -5.68
CA THR A 6 1.66 -15.45 -7.00
C THR A 6 0.74 -14.23 -7.04
N ALA A 7 0.49 -13.68 -8.23
CA ALA A 7 -0.44 -12.57 -8.39
C ALA A 7 -1.84 -12.87 -7.83
N ALA A 8 -2.31 -14.13 -7.94
CA ALA A 8 -3.56 -14.57 -7.32
C ALA A 8 -3.52 -14.53 -5.78
N ALA A 9 -2.38 -14.87 -5.17
CA ALA A 9 -2.19 -14.77 -3.72
C ALA A 9 -2.17 -13.30 -3.27
N VAL A 10 -1.49 -12.43 -4.02
CA VAL A 10 -1.48 -10.97 -3.78
C VAL A 10 -2.89 -10.39 -3.88
N HIS A 11 -3.62 -10.70 -4.96
CA HIS A 11 -5.01 -10.26 -5.13
C HIS A 11 -5.87 -10.67 -3.94
N ARG A 12 -5.78 -11.94 -3.51
CA ARG A 12 -6.55 -12.45 -2.38
C ARG A 12 -6.20 -11.74 -1.08
N GLN A 13 -4.91 -11.53 -0.79
CA GLN A 13 -4.47 -10.83 0.42
C GLN A 13 -4.89 -9.36 0.41
N TYR A 14 -4.75 -8.68 -0.73
CA TYR A 14 -5.21 -7.32 -0.94
C TYR A 14 -6.73 -7.21 -0.71
N GLU A 15 -7.52 -7.98 -1.45
CA GLU A 15 -8.98 -7.95 -1.35
C GLU A 15 -9.48 -8.26 0.07
N ASN A 16 -8.90 -9.27 0.73
CA ASN A 16 -9.28 -9.63 2.09
C ASN A 16 -8.96 -8.51 3.09
N SER A 17 -7.80 -7.88 2.98
CA SER A 17 -7.39 -6.78 3.85
C SER A 17 -8.30 -5.56 3.69
N LEU A 18 -8.60 -5.18 2.44
CA LEU A 18 -9.50 -4.08 2.11
C LEU A 18 -10.92 -4.34 2.63
N ARG A 19 -11.47 -5.54 2.40
CA ARG A 19 -12.80 -5.92 2.88
C ARG A 19 -12.87 -5.97 4.41
N ALA A 20 -11.83 -6.49 5.07
CA ALA A 20 -11.75 -6.54 6.53
C ALA A 20 -11.75 -5.13 7.12
N PHE A 21 -10.98 -4.21 6.54
CA PHE A 21 -10.95 -2.82 6.96
C PHE A 21 -12.28 -2.09 6.67
N GLN A 22 -12.86 -2.29 5.49
CA GLN A 22 -14.13 -1.67 5.10
C GLN A 22 -15.28 -2.01 6.07
N ARG A 23 -15.29 -3.20 6.67
CA ARG A 23 -16.27 -3.60 7.70
C ARG A 23 -16.13 -2.81 9.01
N GLN A 24 -14.95 -2.26 9.30
CA GLN A 24 -14.71 -1.45 10.50
C GLN A 24 -15.21 0.00 10.33
N ILE A 25 -15.44 0.43 9.08
CA ILE A 25 -15.96 1.76 8.80
C ILE A 25 -17.45 1.78 9.13
N SER A 26 -17.87 2.51 10.17
CA SER A 26 -19.29 2.64 10.54
C SER A 26 -20.05 3.64 9.65
N ASP A 27 -19.41 4.74 9.27
CA ASP A 27 -19.99 5.79 8.40
C ASP A 27 -20.21 5.23 6.97
N ALA A 28 -21.48 5.21 6.53
CA ALA A 28 -21.85 4.61 5.24
C ALA A 28 -21.30 5.38 4.03
N THR A 29 -21.26 6.70 4.10
CA THR A 29 -20.71 7.56 3.03
C THR A 29 -19.20 7.35 2.90
N LEU A 30 -18.50 7.29 4.03
CA LEU A 30 -17.08 6.97 4.07
C LEU A 30 -16.81 5.57 3.53
N ARG A 31 -17.63 4.58 3.90
CA ARG A 31 -17.50 3.20 3.42
C ARG A 31 -17.64 3.10 1.90
N LEU A 32 -18.56 3.87 1.32
CA LEU A 32 -18.75 3.94 -0.13
C LEU A 32 -17.54 4.60 -0.81
N ARG A 33 -17.11 5.78 -0.34
CA ARG A 33 -15.94 6.49 -0.91
C ARG A 33 -14.67 5.64 -0.84
N PHE A 34 -14.45 4.98 0.30
CA PHE A 34 -13.34 4.05 0.46
C PHE A 34 -13.36 2.95 -0.61
N GLY A 35 -14.52 2.32 -0.85
CA GLY A 35 -14.65 1.28 -1.88
C GLY A 35 -14.38 1.78 -3.29
N GLN A 36 -14.67 3.05 -3.60
CA GLN A 36 -14.46 3.64 -4.92
C GLN A 36 -13.01 4.08 -5.17
N GLU A 37 -12.34 4.58 -4.12
CA GLU A 37 -11.05 5.27 -4.26
C GLU A 37 -9.85 4.39 -3.86
N ALA A 38 -10.03 3.39 -2.99
CA ALA A 38 -8.92 2.66 -2.38
C ALA A 38 -8.05 1.92 -3.41
N ASP A 39 -8.66 1.29 -4.43
CA ASP A 39 -7.91 0.55 -5.45
C ASP A 39 -6.99 1.47 -6.27
N VAL A 40 -7.49 2.64 -6.66
CA VAL A 40 -6.69 3.64 -7.39
C VAL A 40 -5.55 4.15 -6.52
N PHE A 41 -5.84 4.42 -5.25
CA PHE A 41 -4.83 4.86 -4.28
C PHE A 41 -3.73 3.82 -4.07
N PHE A 42 -4.08 2.55 -3.85
CA PHE A 42 -3.09 1.50 -3.61
C PHE A 42 -2.27 1.15 -4.86
N ARG A 43 -2.86 1.26 -6.06
CA ARG A 43 -2.08 1.19 -7.30
C ARG A 43 -1.06 2.32 -7.41
N ALA A 44 -1.42 3.55 -7.03
CA ALA A 44 -0.46 4.66 -6.98
C ALA A 44 0.66 4.40 -5.95
N CYS A 45 0.33 3.83 -4.78
CA CYS A 45 1.35 3.42 -3.80
C CYS A 45 2.29 2.35 -4.36
N ALA A 46 1.78 1.37 -5.12
CA ALA A 46 2.60 0.36 -5.79
C ALA A 46 3.59 0.99 -6.78
N LEU A 47 3.14 1.95 -7.59
CA LEU A 47 4.03 2.71 -8.48
C LEU A 47 5.15 3.43 -7.71
N GLY A 48 4.79 4.06 -6.58
CA GLY A 48 5.74 4.79 -5.76
C GLY A 48 6.84 3.91 -5.16
N VAL A 49 6.48 2.74 -4.64
CA VAL A 49 7.44 1.82 -4.00
C VAL A 49 8.35 1.17 -5.03
N TRP A 50 7.81 0.71 -6.17
CA TRP A 50 8.61 0.10 -7.25
C TRP A 50 9.56 1.08 -7.95
N GLY A 51 9.34 2.39 -7.78
CA GLY A 51 10.25 3.42 -8.27
C GLY A 51 11.45 3.72 -7.37
N ARG A 52 11.60 3.06 -6.21
CA ARG A 52 12.72 3.33 -5.27
C ARG A 52 14.04 2.71 -5.74
N ASP A 53 14.05 1.41 -6.01
CA ASP A 53 15.25 0.63 -6.37
C ASP A 53 15.67 0.81 -7.84
N GLY A 54 15.83 2.05 -8.29
CA GLY A 54 16.25 2.37 -9.65
C GLY A 54 15.26 1.96 -10.76
N GLY A 55 14.03 1.55 -10.41
CA GLY A 55 12.97 1.22 -11.36
C GLY A 55 13.21 -0.07 -12.15
N SER A 56 13.89 -1.06 -11.57
CA SER A 56 14.11 -2.37 -12.21
C SER A 56 12.83 -3.21 -12.25
N LEU A 57 11.88 -2.80 -13.09
CA LEU A 57 10.59 -3.47 -13.26
C LEU A 57 10.73 -4.76 -14.07
N SER A 58 9.88 -5.73 -13.73
CA SER A 58 9.77 -7.03 -14.39
C SER A 58 8.32 -7.36 -14.74
N PRO A 59 8.05 -8.37 -15.58
CA PRO A 59 6.67 -8.81 -15.86
C PRO A 59 5.85 -9.11 -14.60
N ARG A 60 6.49 -9.56 -13.51
CA ARG A 60 5.83 -9.82 -12.22
C ARG A 60 5.21 -8.57 -11.60
N HIS A 61 5.79 -7.39 -11.84
CA HIS A 61 5.21 -6.11 -11.40
C HIS A 61 3.90 -5.80 -12.13
N VAL A 62 3.80 -6.15 -13.42
CA VAL A 62 2.56 -6.02 -14.19
C VAL A 62 1.49 -6.95 -13.63
N GLU A 63 1.85 -8.19 -13.32
CA GLU A 63 0.92 -9.15 -12.71
C GLU A 63 0.45 -8.68 -11.33
N TYR A 64 1.36 -8.17 -10.50
CA TYR A 64 1.01 -7.58 -9.20
C TYR A 64 0.10 -6.36 -9.36
N TYR A 65 0.41 -5.44 -10.28
CA TYR A 65 -0.41 -4.25 -10.52
C TYR A 65 -1.84 -4.62 -10.91
N ASN A 66 -1.97 -5.57 -11.85
CA ASN A 66 -3.26 -6.05 -12.34
C ASN A 66 -4.03 -6.87 -11.27
N ALA A 67 -3.33 -7.36 -10.23
CA ALA A 67 -3.94 -8.01 -9.06
C ALA A 67 -4.49 -7.02 -8.02
N ILE A 68 -4.16 -5.72 -8.08
CA ILE A 68 -4.62 -4.70 -7.12
C ILE A 68 -6.01 -4.17 -7.53
N TYR A 69 -7.03 -4.92 -7.13
CA TYR A 69 -8.44 -4.53 -7.24
C TYR A 69 -9.30 -5.27 -6.22
N THR A 70 -10.47 -4.72 -5.92
CA THR A 70 -11.53 -5.38 -5.15
C THR A 70 -12.65 -5.84 -6.08
N ARG A 71 -13.27 -7.01 -5.83
CA ARG A 71 -14.37 -7.48 -6.70
C ARG A 71 -15.52 -6.48 -6.71
N GLY A 72 -16.01 -6.19 -7.91
CA GLY A 72 -17.01 -5.17 -8.17
C GLY A 72 -16.43 -3.87 -8.72
N ASN A 73 -15.13 -3.63 -8.53
CA ASN A 73 -14.41 -2.54 -9.16
C ASN A 73 -13.79 -2.96 -10.51
N PRO A 74 -13.47 -1.99 -11.38
CA PRO A 74 -12.76 -2.26 -12.63
C PRO A 74 -11.43 -2.98 -12.39
N VAL A 75 -11.22 -4.07 -13.14
CA VAL A 75 -9.97 -4.84 -13.11
C VAL A 75 -8.92 -4.10 -13.97
N PRO A 76 -7.71 -3.82 -13.43
CA PRO A 76 -6.65 -3.20 -14.21
C PRO A 76 -6.09 -4.17 -15.25
N SER A 77 -5.64 -3.63 -16.37
CA SER A 77 -5.01 -4.38 -17.45
C SER A 77 -3.84 -3.58 -18.04
N ILE A 78 -2.92 -3.15 -17.16
CA ILE A 78 -1.74 -2.39 -17.56
C ILE A 78 -0.78 -3.29 -18.36
N LEU A 79 -0.16 -2.72 -19.38
CA LEU A 79 0.95 -3.33 -20.11
C LEU A 79 2.29 -2.97 -19.47
N PHE A 80 3.34 -3.73 -19.78
CA PHE A 80 4.67 -3.49 -19.19
C PHE A 80 5.20 -2.08 -19.45
N TRP A 81 5.09 -1.57 -20.68
CA TRP A 81 5.57 -0.23 -21.02
C TRP A 81 4.75 0.89 -20.33
N GLU A 82 3.43 0.71 -20.20
CA GLU A 82 2.55 1.64 -19.49
C GLU A 82 2.92 1.70 -18.00
N LEU A 83 3.25 0.55 -17.42
CA LEU A 83 3.71 0.47 -16.04
C LEU A 83 5.04 1.21 -15.86
N CYS A 84 6.01 1.01 -16.76
CA CYS A 84 7.27 1.73 -16.73
C CYS A 84 7.06 3.25 -16.79
N THR A 85 6.22 3.74 -17.70
CA THR A 85 5.86 5.16 -17.77
C THR A 85 5.19 5.64 -16.49
N ALA A 86 4.22 4.89 -15.95
CA ALA A 86 3.51 5.28 -14.75
C ALA A 86 4.40 5.34 -13.50
N VAL A 87 5.41 4.46 -13.40
CA VAL A 87 6.43 4.52 -12.34
C VAL A 87 7.34 5.73 -12.53
N ALA A 88 7.81 5.98 -13.76
CA ALA A 88 8.66 7.12 -14.07
C ALA A 88 7.98 8.48 -13.82
N GLU A 89 6.67 8.57 -14.05
CA GLU A 89 5.87 9.78 -13.89
C GLU A 89 5.16 9.87 -12.53
N TYR A 90 5.51 8.99 -11.57
CA TYR A 90 4.83 8.96 -10.28
C TYR A 90 4.93 10.32 -9.55
N PRO A 91 3.80 11.00 -9.27
CA PRO A 91 3.79 12.39 -8.80
C PRO A 91 4.14 12.54 -7.30
N GLY A 92 4.57 11.46 -6.65
CA GLY A 92 4.76 11.40 -5.21
C GLY A 92 3.49 11.03 -4.44
N PHE A 93 3.67 10.70 -3.16
CA PHE A 93 2.59 10.27 -2.29
C PHE A 93 1.59 11.40 -2.02
N LYS A 94 0.30 11.08 -2.14
CA LYS A 94 -0.81 11.97 -1.76
C LYS A 94 -1.79 11.18 -0.91
N ALA A 95 -2.17 11.75 0.24
CA ALA A 95 -3.19 11.14 1.09
C ALA A 95 -4.52 11.03 0.33
N PRO A 96 -5.26 9.91 0.47
CA PRO A 96 -6.50 9.73 -0.27
C PRO A 96 -7.61 10.63 0.26
N GLY A 97 -8.56 11.02 -0.60
CA GLY A 97 -9.61 11.98 -0.27
C GLY A 97 -10.48 11.52 0.91
N PHE A 98 -10.77 10.23 1.00
CA PHE A 98 -11.50 9.65 2.13
C PHE A 98 -10.77 9.75 3.49
N PHE A 99 -9.45 9.94 3.52
CA PHE A 99 -8.68 9.98 4.78
C PHE A 99 -9.03 11.19 5.64
N ALA A 100 -9.34 12.33 5.02
CA ALA A 100 -9.81 13.50 5.74
C ALA A 100 -11.11 13.22 6.52
N ARG A 101 -12.01 12.44 5.93
CA ARG A 101 -13.25 12.02 6.57
C ARG A 101 -13.00 10.99 7.68
N MET A 102 -12.05 10.06 7.52
CA MET A 102 -11.64 9.15 8.60
C MET A 102 -11.17 9.91 9.84
N ARG A 103 -10.27 10.89 9.66
CA ARG A 103 -9.80 11.74 10.78
C ARG A 103 -10.93 12.53 11.44
N SER A 104 -11.89 13.02 10.64
CA SER A 104 -13.07 13.71 11.16
C SER A 104 -13.95 12.78 12.02
N CYS A 105 -14.15 11.53 11.58
CA CYS A 105 -14.87 10.52 12.37
C CYS A 105 -14.14 10.20 13.68
N ASP A 106 -12.82 10.04 13.65
CA ASP A 106 -12.00 9.79 14.84
C ASP A 106 -12.12 10.95 15.85
N LYS A 107 -12.09 12.20 15.38
CA LYS A 107 -12.25 13.37 16.23
C LYS A 107 -13.61 13.45 16.93
N VAL A 108 -14.68 13.06 16.24
CA VAL A 108 -16.05 13.16 16.77
C VAL A 108 -16.41 11.96 17.64
N SER A 109 -16.00 10.76 17.24
CA SER A 109 -16.44 9.50 17.85
C SER A 109 -15.37 8.82 18.71
N GLY A 110 -14.17 9.38 18.80
CA GLY A 110 -13.04 8.79 19.53
C GLY A 110 -12.56 7.46 18.93
N THR A 111 -12.86 7.20 17.65
CA THR A 111 -12.38 6.00 16.95
C THR A 111 -10.91 6.16 16.55
N GLN A 112 -10.29 5.06 16.11
CA GLN A 112 -8.90 5.03 15.63
C GLN A 112 -8.81 4.60 14.16
N LEU A 113 -9.82 4.93 13.35
CA LEU A 113 -9.97 4.45 11.98
C LEU A 113 -8.83 4.96 11.08
N SER A 114 -8.39 6.20 11.26
CA SER A 114 -7.26 6.79 10.53
C SER A 114 -5.93 6.11 10.85
N ARG A 115 -5.69 5.74 12.12
CA ARG A 115 -4.48 5.00 12.54
C ARG A 115 -4.48 3.59 11.94
N ARG A 116 -5.59 2.85 12.06
CA ARG A 116 -5.75 1.53 11.43
C ARG A 116 -5.60 1.57 9.91
N PHE A 117 -6.08 2.63 9.25
CA PHE A 117 -5.88 2.80 7.81
C PHE A 117 -4.41 3.00 7.49
N ARG A 118 -3.70 3.82 8.27
CA ARG A 118 -2.27 4.04 8.10
C ARG A 118 -1.50 2.72 8.25
N GLU A 119 -1.84 1.87 9.22
CA GLU A 119 -1.23 0.55 9.39
C GLU A 119 -1.52 -0.37 8.21
N LEU A 120 -2.79 -0.48 7.80
CA LEU A 120 -3.19 -1.22 6.61
C LEU A 120 -2.38 -0.79 5.38
N MET A 121 -2.22 0.53 5.20
CA MET A 121 -1.48 1.07 4.08
C MET A 121 -0.02 0.65 4.12
N THR A 122 0.64 0.75 5.28
CA THR A 122 2.03 0.30 5.43
C THR A 122 2.18 -1.18 5.08
N VAL A 123 1.30 -2.04 5.59
CA VAL A 123 1.33 -3.48 5.31
C VAL A 123 1.13 -3.78 3.82
N LEU A 124 0.21 -3.06 3.15
CA LEU A 124 -0.04 -3.26 1.72
C LEU A 124 1.11 -2.73 0.85
N ILE A 125 1.74 -1.61 1.21
CA ILE A 125 2.95 -1.13 0.52
C ILE A 125 4.07 -2.18 0.62
N LEU A 126 4.27 -2.77 1.80
CA LEU A 126 5.26 -3.83 1.99
C LEU A 126 4.92 -5.12 1.23
N LEU A 127 3.64 -5.47 1.11
CA LEU A 127 3.20 -6.55 0.23
C LEU A 127 3.60 -6.27 -1.24
N PHE A 128 3.46 -5.03 -1.70
CA PHE A 128 3.83 -4.66 -3.07
C PHE A 128 5.35 -4.62 -3.26
N ALA A 129 6.11 -4.13 -2.28
CA ALA A 129 7.57 -4.15 -2.27
C ALA A 129 8.12 -5.57 -2.43
N SER A 130 7.48 -6.57 -1.79
CA SER A 130 7.88 -7.99 -1.87
C SER A 130 7.72 -8.66 -3.25
N VAL A 131 7.52 -7.89 -4.32
CA VAL A 131 7.30 -8.37 -5.69
C VAL A 131 8.48 -9.14 -6.27
N ASP A 132 9.69 -8.90 -5.80
CA ASP A 132 10.89 -9.62 -6.23
C ASP A 132 11.46 -10.51 -5.10
N ASP A 133 10.61 -10.83 -4.12
CA ASP A 133 10.91 -11.63 -2.93
C ASP A 133 11.94 -11.01 -1.98
N CYS A 134 12.28 -9.73 -2.17
CA CYS A 134 12.95 -8.91 -1.17
C CYS A 134 12.16 -7.62 -0.89
N VAL A 135 12.53 -6.94 0.18
CA VAL A 135 12.07 -5.58 0.48
C VAL A 135 13.31 -4.79 0.82
N SER A 136 13.65 -3.84 -0.03
CA SER A 136 14.86 -3.03 0.14
C SER A 136 14.70 -2.01 1.26
N GLN A 137 15.82 -1.42 1.69
CA GLN A 137 15.78 -0.30 2.63
C GLN A 137 15.04 0.90 2.03
N GLU A 138 15.21 1.18 0.73
CA GLU A 138 14.60 2.34 0.07
C GLU A 138 13.07 2.17 -0.07
N GLU A 139 12.61 0.95 -0.34
CA GLU A 139 11.18 0.60 -0.36
C GLU A 139 10.55 0.70 1.03
N ALA A 140 11.24 0.21 2.06
CA ALA A 140 10.82 0.36 3.44
C ALA A 140 10.75 1.84 3.86
N ASP A 141 11.75 2.64 3.47
CA ASP A 141 11.76 4.07 3.77
C ASP A 141 10.66 4.83 3.03
N PHE A 142 10.26 4.37 1.85
CA PHE A 142 9.06 4.88 1.17
C PHE A 142 7.78 4.57 1.97
N ALA A 143 7.59 3.33 2.43
CA ALA A 143 6.43 2.96 3.25
C ALA A 143 6.39 3.80 4.54
N ARG A 144 7.53 3.97 5.21
CA ARG A 144 7.70 4.82 6.39
C ARG A 144 7.35 6.27 6.10
N SER A 145 7.80 6.82 4.97
CA SER A 145 7.52 8.20 4.58
C SER A 145 6.03 8.43 4.30
N CYS A 146 5.36 7.46 3.65
CA CYS A 146 3.91 7.51 3.45
C CYS A 146 3.16 7.48 4.80
N ALA A 147 3.57 6.60 5.72
CA ALA A 147 2.99 6.52 7.06
C ALA A 147 3.18 7.84 7.84
N ALA A 148 4.39 8.41 7.81
CA ALA A 148 4.70 9.68 8.44
C ALA A 148 3.86 10.84 7.86
N ALA A 149 3.61 10.84 6.55
CA ALA A 149 2.75 11.82 5.91
C ALA A 149 1.30 11.75 6.44
N LEU A 150 0.74 10.54 6.60
CA LEU A 150 -0.59 10.37 7.20
C LEU A 150 -0.60 10.73 8.70
N ASP A 151 0.44 10.35 9.44
CA ASP A 151 0.55 10.68 10.86
C ASP A 151 0.63 12.20 11.08
N ALA A 152 1.35 12.94 10.23
CA ALA A 152 1.39 14.40 10.28
C ALA A 152 -0.01 15.02 10.07
N LEU A 153 -0.87 14.42 9.25
CA LEU A 153 -2.26 14.87 9.11
C LEU A 153 -3.05 14.61 10.40
N CYS A 154 -2.88 13.46 11.03
CA CYS A 154 -3.56 13.13 12.28
C CYS A 154 -3.09 14.04 13.43
N ASP A 155 -1.79 14.31 13.51
CA ASP A 155 -1.20 15.16 14.55
C ASP A 155 -1.69 16.62 14.42
N ARG A 156 -1.86 17.14 13.19
CA ARG A 156 -2.49 18.46 12.96
C ARG A 156 -3.94 18.53 13.45
N ASP A 157 -4.66 17.41 13.44
CA ASP A 157 -6.03 17.33 13.94
C ASP A 157 -6.10 17.06 15.46
N GLY A 158 -4.95 16.83 16.12
CA GLY A 158 -4.84 16.52 17.54
C GLY A 158 -5.28 15.10 17.90
N LEU A 159 -5.24 14.16 16.95
CA LEU A 159 -5.65 12.78 17.18
C LEU A 159 -4.60 11.99 17.96
N GLU A 160 -5.05 11.13 18.87
CA GLU A 160 -4.14 10.27 19.64
C GLU A 160 -3.21 9.46 18.74
N LYS A 161 -1.98 9.28 19.22
CA LYS A 161 -0.98 8.46 18.55
C LYS A 161 -1.27 6.98 18.77
N ASP A 162 -0.89 6.19 17.78
CA ASP A 162 -0.92 4.74 17.94
C ASP A 162 0.10 4.30 18.97
N LYS A 163 -0.26 3.31 19.79
CA LYS A 163 0.57 2.81 20.88
C LYS A 163 1.58 1.76 20.41
N ASP A 164 1.31 1.08 19.30
CA ASP A 164 2.19 0.01 18.79
C ASP A 164 2.19 -0.08 17.26
N PRO A 165 2.81 0.90 16.57
CA PRO A 165 2.78 0.95 15.11
C PRO A 165 3.65 -0.16 14.49
N THR A 166 3.18 -0.73 13.37
CA THR A 166 3.95 -1.69 12.55
C THR A 166 5.38 -1.19 12.29
N ASN A 167 6.38 -1.96 12.72
CA ASN A 167 7.78 -1.64 12.46
C ASN A 167 8.19 -2.13 11.06
N VAL A 168 8.37 -1.19 10.14
CA VAL A 168 8.76 -1.47 8.75
C VAL A 168 10.11 -2.20 8.67
N GLN A 169 11.02 -2.00 9.65
CA GLN A 169 12.34 -2.64 9.64
C GLN A 169 12.26 -4.16 9.79
N ASP A 170 11.19 -4.69 10.37
CA ASP A 170 11.01 -6.13 10.53
C ASP A 170 10.80 -6.84 9.19
N PHE A 171 10.54 -6.08 8.11
CA PHE A 171 10.25 -6.58 6.77
C PHE A 171 11.41 -6.37 5.79
N VAL A 172 12.44 -5.58 6.14
CA VAL A 172 13.59 -5.37 5.27
C VAL A 172 14.37 -6.67 5.11
N THR A 173 14.64 -7.04 3.87
CA THR A 173 15.34 -8.28 3.53
C THR A 173 16.40 -8.02 2.46
N SER A 174 17.60 -8.57 2.66
CA SER A 174 18.68 -8.45 1.68
C SER A 174 18.48 -9.45 0.55
N ARG A 175 18.64 -9.00 -0.70
CA ARG A 175 18.72 -9.90 -1.86
C ARG A 175 19.94 -10.83 -1.69
N PRO A 176 19.80 -12.16 -1.84
CA PRO A 176 20.94 -13.06 -1.79
C PRO A 176 21.96 -12.70 -2.88
N ALA A 177 23.26 -12.75 -2.56
CA ALA A 177 24.29 -12.56 -3.56
C ALA A 177 24.13 -13.64 -4.66
N PRO A 178 24.33 -13.30 -5.95
CA PRO A 178 24.31 -14.30 -7.01
C PRO A 178 25.40 -15.34 -6.70
N GLU A 179 25.01 -16.63 -6.65
CA GLU A 179 25.96 -17.72 -6.50
C GLU A 179 26.95 -17.67 -7.67
N THR A 180 28.23 -17.47 -7.37
CA THR A 180 29.30 -17.56 -8.36
C THR A 180 29.35 -19.01 -8.85
N PRO A 181 29.22 -19.27 -10.17
CA PRO A 181 29.40 -20.62 -10.70
C PRO A 181 30.84 -21.10 -10.44
N PRO A 182 31.05 -22.42 -10.25
CA PRO A 182 32.37 -23.01 -9.98
C PRO A 182 33.37 -22.83 -11.13
#